data_AF-A0A1C5VVM4-F1
#
_entry.id   AF-A0A1C5VVM4-F1
#
_cell.length_a   1.000
_cell.length_b   1.000
_cell.length_c   1.000
_cell.angle_alpha   90.00
_cell.angle_beta   90.00
_cell.angle_gamma   90.00
#
_symmetry.space_group_name_H-M   'P 1'
#
loop_
_entity.id
_entity.type
_entity.pdbx_description
1 polymer ?
#
loop_
_entity_poly.entity_id
_entity_poly.type
_entity_poly.pdbx_seq_one_letter_code
_entity_poly.pdbx_strand_id
1 'polypeptide(L)' 'MAKKRANGEGNIRKRKDGRWEGRYTAGHDPETGKAIYKNVLGRTQAEAKNKLKAAI' A
#
# COMPACT_ATOMS: atom_id res chain seq x y z
N MET A 1 0.47 -8.38 20.85
CA MET A 1 -0.27 -9.04 19.76
C MET A 1 -0.03 -8.29 18.47
N ALA A 2 0.84 -8.78 17.59
CA ALA A 2 1.03 -8.20 16.26
C ALA A 2 -0.30 -8.35 15.50
N LYS A 3 -1.04 -7.25 15.37
CA LYS A 3 -2.31 -7.20 14.64
C LYS A 3 -1.99 -7.56 13.18
N LYS A 4 -2.18 -8.83 12.83
CA LYS A 4 -1.94 -9.40 11.50
C LYS A 4 -2.71 -8.53 10.52
N ARG A 5 -1.99 -7.74 9.71
CA ARG A 5 -2.62 -6.86 8.74
C ARG A 5 -3.35 -7.74 7.73
N ALA A 6 -4.53 -7.30 7.29
CA ALA A 6 -5.36 -8.06 6.36
C ALA A 6 -4.54 -8.47 5.13
N ASN A 7 -4.45 -9.79 4.88
CA ASN A 7 -3.96 -10.48 3.68
C ASN A 7 -3.12 -9.66 2.69
N GLY A 8 -1.94 -9.19 3.10
CA GLY A 8 -1.01 -8.53 2.19
C GLY A 8 -1.50 -7.19 1.63
N GLU A 9 -2.63 -6.63 2.07
CA GLU A 9 -3.25 -5.43 1.49
C GLU A 9 -2.51 -4.12 1.83
N GLY A 10 -1.26 -4.15 2.28
CA GLY A 10 -0.53 -2.94 2.62
C GLY A 10 -1.22 -2.09 3.71
N ASN A 11 -1.05 -0.76 3.65
CA ASN A 11 -1.76 0.20 4.50
C ASN A 11 -2.56 1.18 3.62
N ILE A 12 -3.89 1.16 3.75
CA ILE A 12 -4.78 2.10 3.08
C ILE A 12 -5.18 3.22 4.06
N ARG A 13 -4.95 4.48 3.67
CA ARG A 13 -5.31 5.67 4.47
C ARG A 13 -5.89 6.79 3.61
N LYS A 14 -6.78 7.58 4.20
CA LYS A 14 -7.31 8.81 3.58
C LYS A 14 -6.30 9.96 3.80
N ARG A 15 -6.00 10.71 2.73
CA ARG A 15 -5.13 11.89 2.75
C ARG A 15 -5.96 13.16 3.00
N LYS A 16 -5.26 14.24 3.36
CA LYS A 16 -5.85 15.58 3.58
C LYS A 16 -6.50 16.17 2.32
N ASP A 17 -6.01 15.77 1.14
CA ASP A 17 -6.54 16.16 -0.18
C ASP A 17 -7.81 15.37 -0.59
N GLY A 18 -8.33 14.50 0.29
CA GLY A 18 -9.51 13.69 0.04
C GLY A 18 -9.25 12.39 -0.73
N ARG A 19 -8.03 12.18 -1.25
CA ARG A 19 -7.65 10.94 -1.94
C ARG A 19 -7.33 9.83 -0.95
N TRP A 20 -7.39 8.60 -1.43
CA TRP A 20 -6.99 7.41 -0.70
C TRP A 20 -5.64 6.92 -1.18
N GLU A 21 -4.76 6.60 -0.24
CA GLU A 21 -3.42 6.10 -0.51
C GLU A 21 -3.28 4.68 0.02
N GLY A 22 -2.94 3.74 -0.85
CA GLY A 22 -2.56 2.37 -0.50
C GLY A 22 -1.05 2.21 -0.56
N ARG A 23 -0.39 1.78 0.52
CA ARG A 23 1.07 1.63 0.60
C ARG A 23 1.46 0.16 0.72
N TYR A 24 2.37 -0.32 -0.14
CA TYR A 24 2.83 -1.70 -0.17
C TYR A 24 4.35 -1.79 -0.28
N THR A 25 4.89 -2.96 0.05
CA THR A 25 6.29 -3.30 -0.18
C THR A 25 6.40 -3.95 -1.55
N ALA A 26 7.07 -3.30 -2.48
CA ALA A 26 7.25 -3.78 -3.85
C ALA A 26 8.39 -4.80 -3.98
N GLY A 27 9.21 -4.97 -2.94
CA GLY A 27 10.35 -5.87 -2.91
C GLY A 27 11.44 -5.37 -1.97
N HIS A 28 12.63 -5.93 -2.10
CA HIS A 28 13.84 -5.47 -1.43
C HIS A 28 14.86 -5.05 -2.48
N ASP A 29 15.55 -3.96 -2.21
CA ASP A 29 16.66 -3.48 -3.02
C ASP A 29 17.79 -4.53 -3.01
N PRO A 30 18.26 -4.99 -4.18
CA PRO A 30 19.25 -6.08 -4.26
C PRO A 30 20.64 -5.68 -3.78
N GLU A 31 20.99 -4.38 -3.79
CA GLU A 31 22.30 -3.89 -3.35
C GLU A 31 22.30 -3.57 -1.86
N THR A 32 21.22 -2.96 -1.36
CA THR A 32 21.17 -2.44 0.02
C THR A 32 20.34 -3.31 0.96
N GLY A 33 19.57 -4.27 0.45
CA GLY A 33 18.65 -5.12 1.21
C GLY A 33 17.44 -4.38 1.78
N LYS A 34 17.29 -3.07 1.50
CA LYS A 34 16.23 -2.24 2.07
C LYS A 34 14.89 -2.51 1.41
N ALA A 35 13.82 -2.54 2.20
CA ALA A 35 12.47 -2.67 1.67
C ALA A 35 12.10 -1.49 0.77
N ILE A 36 11.65 -1.78 -0.44
CA ILE A 36 11.17 -0.79 -1.41
C ILE A 36 9.68 -0.57 -1.16
N TYR A 37 9.33 0.57 -0.59
CA TYR A 37 7.95 0.95 -0.36
C TYR A 37 7.39 1.74 -1.55
N LYS A 38 6.27 1.30 -2.10
CA LYS A 38 5.51 2.01 -3.13
C LYS A 38 4.10 2.34 -2.63
N ASN A 39 3.45 3.28 -3.31
CA ASN A 39 2.07 3.64 -3.03
C ASN A 39 1.22 3.77 -4.30
N VAL A 40 -0.08 3.58 -4.14
CA VAL A 40 -1.11 3.80 -5.16
C VAL A 40 -2.12 4.81 -4.65
N LEU A 41 -2.65 5.63 -5.55
CA LEU A 41 -3.65 6.64 -5.23
C LEU A 41 -5.00 6.30 -5.89
N GLY A 42 -6.08 6.42 -5.11
CA GLY A 42 -7.47 6.32 -5.55
C GLY A 42 -8.27 7.54 -5.12
N ARG A 43 -9.33 7.89 -5.85
CA ARG A 43 -10.30 8.91 -5.41
C ARG A 43 -11.20 8.37 -4.31
N THR A 44 -11.46 7.07 -4.31
CA THR A 44 -12.25 6.36 -3.29
C THR A 44 -11.42 5.28 -2.60
N GLN A 45 -11.87 4.82 -1.43
CA GLN A 45 -11.24 3.71 -0.72
C GLN A 45 -11.22 2.44 -1.57
N ALA A 46 -12.32 2.17 -2.26
CA ALA A 46 -12.47 1.01 -3.13
C ALA A 46 -11.48 1.05 -4.31
N GLU A 47 -11.31 2.21 -4.96
CA GLU A 47 -10.31 2.36 -6.01
C GLU A 47 -8.89 2.13 -5.50
N ALA A 48 -8.53 2.72 -4.36
CA ALA A 48 -7.21 2.53 -3.76
C ALA A 48 -6.99 1.06 -3.38
N LYS A 49 -8.01 0.39 -2.85
CA LYS A 49 -7.97 -1.04 -2.52
C LYS A 49 -7.76 -1.92 -3.75
N ASN A 50 -8.51 -1.67 -4.83
CA ASN A 50 -8.40 -2.43 -6.07
C ASN A 50 -7.04 -2.24 -6.74
N LYS A 51 -6.56 -0.99 -6.80
CA LYS A 51 -5.21 -0.68 -7.32
C LYS A 51 -4.11 -1.32 -6.49
N LEU A 52 -4.29 -1.36 -5.17
CA LEU A 52 -3.33 -1.95 -4.26
C LEU A 52 -3.29 -3.46 -4.41
N LYS A 53 -4.47 -4.11 -4.51
CA LYS A 53 -4.57 -5.54 -4.79
C LYS A 53 -3.99 -5.94 -6.15
N ALA A 54 -4.06 -5.05 -7.15
CA ALA A 54 -3.44 -5.28 -8.45
C ALA A 54 -1.92 -5.07 -8.46
N ALA A 55 -1.36 -4.41 -7.44
CA ALA A 55 0.06 -4.03 -7.38
C ALA A 55 0.91 -4.95 -6.48
N ILE A 56 0.27 -5.90 -5.78
CA ILE A 56 0.89 -6.84 -4.83
C ILE A 56 0.71 -8.25 -5.39
#